data_AF-A0A2X2UXY9-F1
#
_entry.id   AF-A0A2X2UXY9-F1
#
_cell.length_a   1.000
_cell.length_b   1.000
_cell.length_c   1.000
_cell.angle_alpha   90.00
_cell.angle_beta   90.00
_cell.angle_gamma   90.00
#
_symmetry.space_group_name_H-M   'P 1'
#
loop_
_entity.id
_entity.type
_entity.pdbx_description
1 polymer ?
#
loop_
_entity_poly.entity_id
_entity_poly.type
_entity_poly.pdbx_seq_one_letter_code
_entity_poly.pdbx_strand_id
1 'polypeptide(L)' 'MAKQVYLNVGNFLLGVAAMGLDAVPIEGFNAAVLDAEFGLKEKGYTSLVVVPVGHHSVEDFNAALPKSRLPQETTLTEV' A
#
# COMPACT_ATOMS: atom_id res chain seq x y z
N MET A 1 16.53 -4.92 -0.84
CA MET A 1 15.65 -4.30 -1.86
C MET A 1 14.25 -3.96 -1.34
N ALA A 2 13.64 -4.75 -0.43
CA ALA A 2 12.28 -4.51 0.04
C ALA A 2 11.98 -3.06 0.45
N LYS A 3 12.83 -2.42 1.27
CA LYS A 3 12.66 -1.01 1.68
C LYS A 3 12.51 -0.02 0.51
N GLN A 4 13.22 -0.26 -0.60
CA GLN A 4 13.13 0.61 -1.79
C GLN A 4 11.79 0.43 -2.52
N VAL A 5 11.27 -0.80 -2.54
CA VAL A 5 9.94 -1.09 -3.07
C VAL A 5 8.87 -0.43 -2.20
N TYR A 6 9.01 -0.44 -0.88
CA TYR A 6 8.12 0.27 0.04
C TYR A 6 8.13 1.79 -0.15
N LEU A 7 9.30 2.39 -0.40
CA LEU A 7 9.40 3.79 -0.79
C LEU A 7 8.61 4.07 -2.08
N ASN A 8 8.76 3.18 -3.08
CA ASN A 8 8.00 3.27 -4.32
C ASN A 8 6.49 3.13 -4.07
N VAL A 9 6.05 2.19 -3.21
CA VAL A 9 4.63 2.07 -2.82
C VAL A 9 4.11 3.36 -2.19
N GLY A 10 4.89 4.02 -1.32
CA GLY A 10 4.52 5.32 -0.75
C GLY A 10 4.30 6.38 -1.83
N ASN A 11 5.20 6.47 -2.81
CA ASN A 11 5.05 7.36 -3.97
C ASN A 11 3.83 6.98 -4.84
N PHE A 12 3.63 5.70 -5.08
CA PHE A 12 2.52 5.17 -5.87
C PHE A 12 1.15 5.54 -5.27
N LEU A 13 0.97 5.32 -3.96
CA LEU A 13 -0.28 5.63 -3.26
C LEU A 13 -0.63 7.12 -3.32
N LEU A 14 0.37 8.00 -3.19
CA LEU A 14 0.16 9.44 -3.35
C LEU A 14 -0.20 9.81 -4.80
N GLY A 15 0.47 9.20 -5.78
CA GLY A 15 0.24 9.44 -7.20
C GLY A 15 -1.16 9.04 -7.66
N VAL A 16 -1.64 7.85 -7.29
CA VAL A 16 -2.99 7.40 -7.68
C VAL A 16 -4.09 8.25 -7.03
N ALA A 17 -3.90 8.67 -5.78
CA ALA A 17 -4.81 9.61 -5.13
C ALA A 17 -4.86 10.97 -5.84
N ALA A 18 -3.71 11.49 -6.29
CA ALA A 18 -3.64 12.72 -7.08
C ALA A 18 -4.34 12.61 -8.45
N MET A 19 -4.50 11.40 -8.97
CA MET A 19 -5.26 11.10 -10.20
C MET A 19 -6.76 10.86 -9.95
N GLY A 20 -7.23 10.94 -8.70
CA GLY A 20 -8.63 10.67 -8.35
C GLY A 20 -8.99 9.18 -8.34
N LEU A 21 -8.01 8.30 -8.16
CA LEU A 21 -8.21 6.87 -8.01
C LEU A 21 -8.11 6.45 -6.55
N ASP A 22 -8.95 5.49 -6.17
CA ASP A 22 -8.89 4.83 -4.87
C ASP A 22 -7.88 3.68 -4.93
N ALA A 23 -7.18 3.46 -3.82
CA ALA A 23 -6.24 2.35 -3.69
C ALA A 23 -6.10 1.90 -2.23
N VAL A 24 -5.71 0.64 -2.03
CA VAL A 24 -5.44 0.07 -0.71
C VAL A 24 -4.13 -0.72 -0.71
N PRO A 25 -3.13 -0.38 0.14
CA PRO A 25 -1.96 -1.23 0.30
C PRO A 25 -2.29 -2.45 1.17
N ILE A 26 -1.93 -3.64 0.70
CA ILE A 26 -2.22 -4.93 1.35
C ILE A 26 -0.91 -5.68 1.60
N GLU A 27 -0.60 -5.93 2.87
CA GLU A 27 0.44 -6.88 3.32
C GLU A 27 -0.15 -8.22 3.76
N GLY A 28 -1.46 -8.25 4.04
CA GLY A 28 -2.18 -9.43 4.55
C GLY A 28 -2.47 -10.48 3.48
N PHE A 29 -1.44 -10.99 2.79
CA PHE A 29 -1.54 -12.05 1.80
C PHE A 29 -0.45 -13.11 1.99
N ASN A 30 -0.63 -14.30 1.42
CA ASN A 30 0.39 -15.35 1.47
C ASN A 30 1.40 -15.17 0.32
N ALA A 31 2.54 -14.53 0.62
CA ALA A 31 3.59 -14.29 -0.36
C ALA A 31 4.17 -15.57 -0.97
N ALA A 32 4.23 -16.68 -0.23
CA ALA A 32 4.74 -17.94 -0.79
C ALA A 32 3.81 -18.51 -1.86
N VAL A 33 2.49 -18.42 -1.64
CA VAL A 33 1.48 -18.82 -2.63
C VAL A 33 1.53 -17.90 -3.85
N LEU A 34 1.58 -16.58 -3.62
CA LEU A 34 1.63 -15.61 -4.72
C LEU A 34 2.91 -15.74 -5.56
N ASP A 35 4.05 -15.94 -4.90
CA ASP A 35 5.33 -16.17 -5.58
C ASP A 35 5.29 -17.44 -6.43
N ALA A 36 4.68 -18.52 -5.94
CA ALA A 36 4.56 -19.78 -6.67
C ALA A 36 3.64 -19.64 -7.88
N GLU A 37 2.47 -19.00 -7.70
CA GLU A 37 1.49 -18.76 -8.77
C GLU A 37 2.12 -18.05 -9.98
N PHE A 38 3.03 -17.09 -9.73
CA PHE A 38 3.66 -16.30 -10.78
C PHE A 38 5.11 -16.71 -11.10
N GLY A 39 5.63 -17.76 -10.45
CA GLY A 39 7.02 -18.22 -10.59
C GLY A 39 8.05 -17.12 -10.27
N LEU A 40 7.80 -16.29 -9.25
CA LEU A 40 8.63 -15.11 -8.96
C LEU A 40 10.03 -15.48 -8.46
N LYS A 41 10.13 -16.53 -7.63
CA LYS A 41 11.41 -16.96 -7.06
C LYS A 41 12.39 -17.43 -8.12
N GLU A 42 11.92 -18.15 -9.14
CA GLU A 42 12.73 -18.60 -10.28
C GLU A 42 13.28 -17.41 -11.10
N LYS A 43 12.56 -16.28 -11.08
CA LYS A 43 12.96 -15.02 -11.71
C LYS A 43 13.82 -14.13 -10.80
N GLY A 44 14.13 -14.57 -9.57
CA GLY A 44 14.89 -13.80 -8.59
C GLY A 44 14.09 -12.72 -7.85
N TYR A 45 12.76 -12.82 -7.83
CA TYR A 45 11.86 -11.88 -7.16
C TYR A 45 11.01 -12.55 -6.07
N THR A 46 10.40 -11.72 -5.21
CA THR A 46 9.40 -12.12 -4.23
C THR A 46 8.39 -10.98 -4.08
N SER A 47 7.13 -11.35 -3.83
CA SER A 47 6.02 -10.42 -3.61
C SER A 47 6.12 -9.76 -2.24
N LEU A 48 5.78 -8.46 -2.17
CA LEU A 48 5.92 -7.65 -0.95
C LEU A 48 4.61 -6.98 -0.54
N VAL A 49 3.97 -6.29 -1.48
CA VAL A 49 2.73 -5.53 -1.24
C VAL A 49 1.83 -5.72 -2.45
N VAL A 50 0.54 -5.92 -2.22
CA VAL A 50 -0.50 -5.87 -3.26
C VAL A 50 -1.23 -4.54 -3.15
N VAL A 51 -1.48 -3.87 -4.27
CA VAL A 51 -2.23 -2.61 -4.29
C VAL A 51 -3.33 -2.69 -5.35
N PRO A 52 -4.58 -3.03 -4.97
CA PRO A 52 -5.73 -2.82 -5.84
C PRO A 52 -5.93 -1.31 -6.08
N VAL A 53 -6.29 -0.95 -7.31
CA VAL A 53 -6.54 0.44 -7.72
C VAL A 53 -7.84 0.49 -8.51
N GLY A 54 -8.68 1.50 -8.26
CA GLY A 54 -9.94 1.67 -8.96
C GLY A 54 -10.81 2.76 -8.32
N HIS A 55 -12.10 2.47 -8.16
CA HIS A 55 -13.05 3.32 -7.47
C HIS A 55 -13.77 2.50 -6.39
N HIS A 56 -13.92 3.07 -5.20
CA HIS A 56 -14.62 2.42 -4.10
C HIS A 56 -16.12 2.24 -4.42
N SER A 57 -16.72 1.21 -3.82
CA SER A 57 -18.16 0.96 -3.91
C SER A 57 -18.90 1.58 -2.73
N VAL A 58 -20.23 1.51 -2.76
CA VAL A 58 -21.12 1.87 -1.64
C VAL A 58 -20.83 1.05 -0.36
N GLU A 59 -20.19 -0.11 -0.47
CA GLU A 59 -19.84 -0.96 0.67
C GLU A 59 -18.56 -0.51 1.38
N ASP A 60 -17.83 0.47 0.85
CA ASP A 60 -16.66 1.04 1.52
C ASP A 60 -17.09 1.95 2.69
N PHE A 61 -17.22 1.33 3.86
CA PHE A 61 -17.51 2.04 5.10
C PHE A 61 -16.38 3.00 5.51
N ASN A 62 -15.15 2.80 5.04
CA ASN A 62 -13.99 3.59 5.44
C ASN A 62 -13.87 4.91 4.66
N ALA A 63 -14.52 5.02 3.49
CA ALA A 63 -14.53 6.23 2.68
C ALA A 63 -15.04 7.46 3.44
N ALA A 64 -16.06 7.30 4.29
CA ALA A 64 -16.69 8.40 5.03
C ALA A 64 -16.08 8.67 6.42
N LEU A 65 -15.24 7.77 6.94
CA LEU A 65 -14.65 7.94 8.27
C LEU A 65 -13.56 9.02 8.26
N PRO A 66 -13.46 9.85 9.32
CA PRO A 66 -12.37 10.81 9.43
C PRO A 66 -11.03 10.10 9.59
N LYS A 67 -9.99 10.64 8.95
CA LYS A 67 -8.62 10.09 9.09
C LYS A 67 -8.09 10.39 10.49
N SER A 68 -7.52 9.37 11.14
CA SER A 68 -6.89 9.49 12.46
C SER A 68 -5.38 9.31 12.36
N ARG A 69 -4.61 10.18 13.03
CA ARG A 69 -3.14 10.16 13.15
C ARG A 69 -2.76 10.63 14.55
N LEU A 70 -1.60 10.21 15.05
CA LEU A 70 -1.01 10.80 16.26
C LEU A 70 -0.75 12.30 16.03
N PRO A 71 -0.83 13.13 17.08
CA PRO A 71 -0.60 14.56 16.94
C PRO A 71 0.91 14.85 16.75
N GLN A 72 1.24 16.01 16.17
CA GLN A 72 2.61 16.31 15.70
C GLN A 72 3.62 16.27 16.84
N GLU A 73 3.26 16.77 18.02
CA GLU A 73 4.08 16.77 19.23
C GLU A 73 4.49 15.36 19.69
N THR A 74 3.79 14.31 19.26
CA THR A 74 4.16 12.92 19.52
C THR A 74 5.15 12.37 18.49
N THR A 75 5.12 12.88 17.24
CA THR A 75 5.83 12.27 16.10
C THR A 75 6.99 13.09 15.55
N LEU A 76 7.10 14.37 15.91
CA LEU A 76 8.04 15.32 15.33
C LEU A 76 8.76 16.08 16.44
N THR A 77 10.09 16.18 16.33
CA THR A 77 10.93 17.00 17.20
C THR A 77 11.65 18.04 16.33
N GLU A 78 11.40 19.31 16.60
CA GLU A 78 12.11 20.43 15.99
C GLU A 78 13.31 20.77 16.87
N VAL A 79 14.50 20.87 16.28
CA VAL A 79 15.78 21.15 16.96
C VAL A 79 16.50 22.34 16.36
#